data_AF-W2FV95-F1
#
_entry.id   AF-W2FV95-F1
#
_cell.length_a   1.000
_cell.length_b   1.000
_cell.length_c   1.000
_cell.angle_alpha   90.00
_cell.angle_beta   90.00
_cell.angle_gamma   90.00
#
_symmetry.space_group_name_H-M   'P 1'
#
loop_
_entity.id
_entity.type
_entity.pdbx_description
1 polymer ?
#
loop_
_entity_poly.entity_id
_entity_poly.type
_entity_poly.pdbx_seq_one_letter_code
_entity_poly.pdbx_strand_id
1 'polypeptide(L)'
;MARFTSAWRRSNALYIAPTSSSYLSAFFVIALAALSISTSAGIPPIQDPLHLQLDSTQDTLWTISTDQIALDSAQFKAQVLDSVPDLVPADVKCEKIKHCDKKGVCAIVCKHGSVQVDQWLQKALKLQRKLAYRRNFCSATLPGTHNSAINLADGYGVEDHVFEGYLRYFSWFKKGMKVHTNDQLFSLTDQLHMGVRFIELDVHWFDGDLHIAHCGGFKSKLLDGMIEVFNEIAKLMGTGIEWDSETIGCKPSLSSIPSNEQRPLKEALRELSTWLHAPEHKDEFLMVFFDDETNLMRWKKVGKLLDYLKEYFPEEEILQPIELA
;
A
#
# COMPACT_ATOMS: atom_id res chain seq x y z
N MET A 1 22.81 44.58 -5.75
CA MET A 1 21.70 45.45 -5.27
C MET A 1 20.55 45.34 -6.27
N ALA A 2 19.56 44.50 -5.98
CA ALA A 2 18.31 44.44 -6.73
C ALA A 2 17.20 44.21 -5.70
N ARG A 3 16.36 45.24 -5.51
CA ARG A 3 15.23 45.25 -4.57
C ARG A 3 14.05 44.57 -5.25
N PHE A 4 13.55 43.49 -4.68
CA PHE A 4 12.21 42.99 -4.98
C PHE A 4 11.26 43.47 -3.87
N THR A 5 10.30 44.29 -4.28
CA THR A 5 9.26 44.88 -3.45
C THR A 5 8.16 43.87 -3.16
N SER A 6 7.80 43.78 -1.89
CA SER A 6 6.67 43.01 -1.35
C SER A 6 5.32 43.56 -1.82
N ALA A 7 4.44 42.70 -2.34
CA ALA A 7 3.02 42.97 -2.44
C ALA A 7 2.27 41.98 -1.54
N TRP A 8 1.87 42.48 -0.36
CA TRP A 8 0.92 41.84 0.53
C TRP A 8 -0.46 41.81 -0.12
N ARG A 9 -1.08 40.63 -0.24
CA ARG A 9 -2.53 40.49 -0.29
C ARG A 9 -2.99 39.73 0.95
N ARG A 10 -3.79 40.42 1.77
CA ARG A 10 -4.54 39.84 2.88
C ARG A 10 -5.67 38.99 2.31
N SER A 11 -5.73 37.73 2.70
CA SER A 11 -6.97 36.97 2.71
C SER A 11 -7.16 36.44 4.13
N ASN A 12 -8.29 36.82 4.73
CA ASN A 12 -8.73 36.32 6.02
C ASN A 12 -8.94 34.81 5.92
N ALA A 13 -8.25 34.02 6.75
CA ALA A 13 -8.61 32.64 7.03
C ALA A 13 -8.39 32.38 8.52
N LEU A 14 -9.48 31.92 9.12
CA LEU A 14 -9.70 31.69 10.55
C LEU A 14 -8.79 30.57 11.06
N TYR A 15 -7.98 30.86 12.08
CA TYR A 15 -7.25 29.86 12.85
C TYR A 15 -8.22 29.16 13.81
N ILE A 16 -8.39 27.84 13.66
CA ILE A 16 -9.02 26.97 14.67
C ILE A 16 -7.97 25.95 15.08
N ALA A 17 -7.58 25.97 16.36
CA ALA A 17 -6.71 24.98 16.98
C ALA A 17 -7.43 23.63 17.08
N PRO A 18 -6.74 22.47 16.96
CA PRO A 18 -7.35 21.20 17.27
C PRO A 18 -7.35 21.00 18.78
N THR A 19 -8.54 21.11 19.37
CA THR A 19 -8.85 20.51 20.67
C THR A 19 -8.99 19.00 20.53
N SER A 20 -8.44 18.30 21.50
CA SER A 20 -8.56 16.87 21.79
C SER A 20 -9.93 16.23 21.52
N SER A 21 -9.88 14.96 21.14
CA SER A 21 -10.93 13.92 21.26
C SER A 21 -12.11 14.00 20.29
N SER A 22 -12.26 12.95 19.47
CA SER A 22 -13.34 11.95 19.54
C SER A 22 -13.64 11.40 18.13
N TYR A 23 -13.61 10.08 18.00
CA TYR A 23 -14.11 9.30 16.87
C TYR A 23 -15.43 9.84 16.30
N LEU A 24 -15.50 10.06 14.98
CA LEU A 24 -16.76 10.11 14.25
C LEU A 24 -16.51 9.85 12.76
N SER A 25 -16.78 8.60 12.37
CA SER A 25 -16.91 8.15 11.00
C SER A 25 -17.99 8.95 10.27
N ALA A 26 -17.67 9.49 9.11
CA ALA A 26 -18.61 10.22 8.27
C ALA A 26 -19.69 9.28 7.72
N PHE A 27 -20.92 9.47 8.20
CA PHE A 27 -22.14 8.96 7.56
C PHE A 27 -22.51 9.86 6.37
N PHE A 28 -22.74 9.27 5.20
CA PHE A 28 -23.37 9.94 4.07
C PHE A 28 -24.88 10.12 4.34
N VAL A 29 -25.35 11.37 4.31
CA VAL A 29 -26.77 11.75 4.44
C VAL A 29 -27.35 11.97 3.05
N ILE A 30 -28.42 11.25 2.69
CA ILE A 30 -29.25 11.55 1.51
C ILE A 30 -30.45 12.37 1.98
N ALA A 31 -30.58 13.59 1.45
CA ALA A 31 -31.69 14.49 1.75
C ALA A 31 -32.92 14.18 0.88
N LEU A 32 -34.07 13.96 1.53
CA LEU A 32 -35.40 14.00 0.91
C LEU A 32 -35.84 15.46 0.72
N ALA A 33 -36.33 15.80 -0.47
CA ALA A 33 -37.17 16.98 -0.68
C ALA A 33 -38.42 16.57 -1.49
N ALA A 34 -39.57 16.61 -0.82
CA ALA A 34 -40.88 16.54 -1.43
C ALA A 34 -41.44 17.97 -1.57
N LEU A 35 -41.95 18.32 -2.75
CA LEU A 35 -42.93 19.41 -2.91
C LEU A 35 -43.81 19.13 -4.14
N SER A 36 -45.09 19.01 -3.87
CA SER A 36 -46.20 18.72 -4.76
C SER A 36 -46.89 20.00 -5.25
N ILE A 37 -47.09 20.17 -6.56
CA ILE A 37 -48.21 20.94 -7.14
C ILE A 37 -48.68 20.26 -8.44
N SER A 38 -49.99 20.04 -8.52
CA SER A 38 -50.77 19.38 -9.56
C SER A 38 -51.06 20.31 -10.76
N THR A 39 -51.07 19.78 -11.98
CA THR A 39 -52.16 19.93 -12.97
C THR A 39 -51.92 19.05 -14.21
N SER A 40 -53.02 18.62 -14.81
CA SER A 40 -53.23 17.56 -15.80
C SER A 40 -52.58 17.76 -17.18
N ALA A 41 -51.90 16.72 -17.69
CA ALA A 41 -52.28 15.97 -18.91
C ALA A 41 -51.13 15.05 -19.41
N GLY A 42 -51.31 13.73 -19.24
CA GLY A 42 -50.88 12.69 -20.20
C GLY A 42 -49.40 12.35 -20.37
N ILE A 43 -48.81 11.57 -19.45
CA ILE A 43 -47.65 10.66 -19.68
C ILE A 43 -47.79 9.46 -18.70
N PRO A 44 -47.62 8.19 -19.13
CA PRO A 44 -47.81 7.01 -18.27
C PRO A 44 -46.76 6.92 -17.15
N PRO A 45 -47.03 6.22 -16.04
CA PRO A 45 -46.28 6.36 -14.81
C PRO A 45 -44.94 5.61 -14.85
N ILE A 46 -43.93 6.27 -14.30
CA ILE A 46 -42.65 5.69 -13.85
C ILE A 46 -42.97 4.86 -12.60
N GLN A 47 -42.73 3.55 -12.66
CA GLN A 47 -42.64 2.67 -11.49
C GLN A 47 -41.16 2.37 -11.23
N ASP A 48 -40.69 2.73 -10.05
CA ASP A 48 -39.60 2.02 -9.38
C ASP A 48 -40.03 1.93 -7.89
N PRO A 49 -39.83 0.80 -7.21
CA PRO A 49 -38.48 0.34 -6.94
C PRO A 49 -38.28 -1.17 -7.17
N LEU A 50 -37.14 -1.51 -7.77
CA LEU A 50 -36.25 -2.62 -7.38
C LEU A 50 -36.92 -3.79 -6.60
N HIS A 51 -37.82 -4.52 -7.24
CA HIS A 51 -38.13 -5.87 -6.83
C HIS A 51 -37.07 -6.78 -7.45
N LEU A 52 -36.08 -7.18 -6.65
CA LEU A 52 -35.33 -8.40 -6.90
C LEU A 52 -36.31 -9.57 -6.75
N GLN A 53 -37.07 -9.83 -7.81
CA GLN A 53 -37.82 -11.06 -7.96
C GLN A 53 -36.79 -12.09 -8.39
N LEU A 54 -36.25 -12.80 -7.40
CA LEU A 54 -35.43 -13.98 -7.60
C LEU A 54 -36.35 -15.04 -8.20
N ASP A 55 -36.50 -15.02 -9.52
CA ASP A 55 -37.26 -16.04 -10.23
C ASP A 55 -36.45 -17.33 -10.17
N SER A 56 -36.85 -18.19 -9.25
CA SER A 56 -36.26 -19.51 -9.03
C SER A 56 -36.68 -20.45 -10.16
N THR A 57 -36.16 -20.22 -11.35
CA THR A 57 -36.08 -21.25 -12.41
C THR A 57 -34.64 -21.70 -12.49
N GLN A 58 -34.38 -22.81 -11.82
CA GLN A 58 -33.07 -23.24 -11.32
C GLN A 58 -32.14 -23.87 -12.39
N ASP A 59 -32.45 -23.77 -13.69
CA ASP A 59 -31.78 -24.60 -14.71
C ASP A 59 -31.22 -23.85 -15.94
N THR A 60 -31.23 -22.51 -16.00
CA THR A 60 -30.80 -21.79 -17.21
C THR A 60 -29.81 -20.64 -17.04
N LEU A 61 -29.24 -20.41 -15.84
CA LEU A 61 -28.37 -19.25 -15.62
C LEU A 61 -26.85 -19.49 -15.72
N TRP A 62 -26.37 -20.73 -15.87
CA TRP A 62 -24.92 -21.02 -15.83
C TRP A 62 -24.42 -22.13 -16.76
N THR A 63 -25.05 -22.38 -17.90
CA THR A 63 -24.43 -23.24 -18.93
C THR A 63 -23.37 -22.49 -19.72
N ILE A 64 -22.32 -22.04 -19.03
CA ILE A 64 -21.05 -21.74 -19.70
C ILE A 64 -20.45 -23.10 -20.07
N SER A 65 -20.27 -23.33 -21.38
CA SER A 65 -19.65 -24.56 -21.88
C SER A 65 -18.32 -24.80 -21.18
N THR A 66 -18.04 -26.04 -20.77
CA THR A 66 -16.73 -26.46 -20.25
C THR A 66 -15.59 -26.10 -21.20
N ASP A 67 -15.85 -26.09 -22.51
CA ASP A 67 -14.88 -25.71 -23.53
C ASP A 67 -14.62 -24.20 -23.53
N GLN A 68 -15.65 -23.39 -23.23
CA GLN A 68 -15.52 -21.94 -23.10
C GLN A 68 -14.75 -21.59 -21.82
N ILE A 69 -15.04 -22.28 -20.69
CA ILE A 69 -14.27 -22.14 -19.45
C ILE A 69 -12.81 -22.55 -19.66
N ALA A 70 -12.56 -23.63 -20.41
CA ALA A 70 -11.22 -24.10 -20.71
C ALA A 70 -10.45 -23.12 -21.62
N LEU A 71 -11.12 -22.53 -22.61
CA LEU A 71 -10.54 -21.50 -23.48
C LEU A 71 -10.23 -20.22 -22.70
N ASP A 72 -11.17 -19.75 -21.89
CA ASP A 72 -11.00 -18.55 -21.07
C ASP A 72 -9.91 -18.76 -20.00
N SER A 73 -9.84 -19.96 -19.41
CA SER A 73 -8.76 -20.36 -18.48
C SER A 73 -7.40 -20.44 -19.17
N ALA A 74 -7.32 -21.02 -20.38
CA ALA A 74 -6.07 -21.10 -21.14
C ALA A 74 -5.59 -19.70 -21.57
N GLN A 75 -6.52 -18.84 -22.01
CA GLN A 75 -6.22 -17.46 -22.35
C GLN A 75 -5.79 -16.66 -21.12
N PHE A 76 -6.47 -16.84 -19.98
CA PHE A 76 -6.08 -16.23 -18.70
C PHE A 76 -4.68 -16.67 -18.29
N LYS A 77 -4.38 -17.97 -18.32
CA LYS A 77 -3.04 -18.49 -18.01
C LYS A 77 -1.97 -17.86 -18.88
N ALA A 78 -2.16 -17.87 -20.20
CA ALA A 78 -1.19 -17.34 -21.14
C ALA A 78 -1.03 -15.81 -21.08
N GLN A 79 -2.10 -15.06 -20.84
CA GLN A 79 -2.09 -13.59 -20.87
C GLN A 79 -1.80 -12.94 -19.52
N VAL A 80 -2.04 -13.66 -18.43
CA VAL A 80 -1.96 -13.13 -17.08
C VAL A 80 -0.87 -13.85 -16.29
N LEU A 81 -0.96 -15.16 -16.11
CA LEU A 81 -0.02 -15.91 -15.26
C LEU A 81 1.37 -16.09 -15.88
N ASP A 82 1.44 -16.31 -17.19
CA ASP A 82 2.73 -16.46 -17.90
C ASP A 82 3.35 -15.11 -18.29
N SER A 83 2.63 -14.00 -18.03
CA SER A 83 3.14 -12.66 -18.30
C SER A 83 4.14 -12.22 -17.24
N VAL A 84 5.17 -11.49 -17.64
CA VAL A 84 6.13 -10.85 -16.72
C VAL A 84 6.07 -9.35 -16.96
N PRO A 85 5.09 -8.65 -16.36
CA PRO A 85 4.92 -7.22 -16.58
C PRO A 85 6.13 -6.43 -16.09
N ASP A 86 6.44 -5.35 -16.79
CA ASP A 86 7.42 -4.35 -16.35
C ASP A 86 6.74 -3.33 -15.47
N LEU A 87 6.98 -3.41 -14.16
CA LEU A 87 6.38 -2.53 -13.16
C LEU A 87 7.23 -1.27 -12.91
N VAL A 88 8.40 -1.17 -13.54
CA VAL A 88 9.25 0.02 -13.43
C VAL A 88 8.67 1.15 -14.27
N PRO A 89 8.41 2.35 -13.69
CA PRO A 89 7.92 3.50 -14.46
C PRO A 89 8.84 3.84 -15.64
N ALA A 90 8.26 4.32 -16.73
CA ALA A 90 8.98 4.48 -18.01
C ALA A 90 10.16 5.48 -17.95
N ASP A 91 10.10 6.45 -17.04
CA ASP A 91 11.11 7.48 -16.83
C ASP A 91 12.16 7.10 -15.78
N VAL A 92 11.99 5.97 -15.08
CA VAL A 92 12.92 5.49 -14.08
C VAL A 92 14.06 4.70 -14.74
N LYS A 93 15.29 5.08 -14.40
CA LYS A 93 16.50 4.35 -14.78
C LYS A 93 17.02 3.57 -13.58
N CYS A 94 17.07 2.25 -13.70
CA CYS A 94 17.59 1.36 -12.66
C CYS A 94 18.12 0.05 -13.26
N GLU A 95 18.80 -0.78 -12.47
CA GLU A 95 19.11 -2.15 -12.84
C GLU A 95 17.83 -2.98 -12.69
N LYS A 96 17.22 -3.36 -13.82
CA LYS A 96 15.98 -4.13 -13.84
C LYS A 96 16.25 -5.61 -13.58
N ILE A 97 15.50 -6.20 -12.66
CA ILE A 97 15.57 -7.62 -12.31
C ILE A 97 14.20 -8.27 -12.37
N LYS A 98 14.16 -9.58 -12.64
CA LYS A 98 12.94 -10.39 -12.55
C LYS A 98 12.77 -10.85 -11.10
N HIS A 99 11.69 -10.43 -10.45
CA HIS A 99 11.30 -10.87 -9.11
C HIS A 99 10.09 -11.82 -9.25
N CYS A 100 10.09 -12.93 -8.53
CA CYS A 100 9.01 -13.93 -8.58
C CYS A 100 8.57 -14.31 -7.17
N ASP A 101 7.28 -14.51 -6.99
CA ASP A 101 6.71 -15.12 -5.79
C ASP A 101 6.97 -16.65 -5.77
N LYS A 102 6.57 -17.35 -4.70
CA LYS A 102 6.70 -18.81 -4.59
C LYS A 102 5.77 -19.59 -5.52
N LYS A 103 4.71 -18.96 -6.04
CA LYS A 103 3.81 -19.56 -7.04
C LYS A 103 4.40 -19.47 -8.45
N GLY A 104 5.49 -18.73 -8.64
CA GLY A 104 6.15 -18.52 -9.91
C GLY A 104 5.57 -17.37 -10.73
N VAL A 105 4.69 -16.55 -10.14
CA VAL A 105 4.24 -15.28 -10.75
C VAL A 105 5.36 -14.28 -10.62
N CYS A 106 5.69 -13.60 -11.73
CA CYS A 106 6.87 -12.74 -11.77
C CYS A 106 6.57 -11.37 -12.35
N ALA A 107 7.38 -10.39 -11.96
CA ALA A 107 7.38 -9.05 -12.54
C ALA A 107 8.82 -8.51 -12.67
N ILE A 108 9.01 -7.50 -13.53
CA ILE A 108 10.26 -6.75 -13.60
C ILE A 108 10.19 -5.56 -12.64
N VAL A 109 11.18 -5.46 -11.77
CA VAL A 109 11.32 -4.41 -10.75
C VAL A 109 12.75 -3.86 -10.74
N CYS A 110 12.97 -2.74 -10.04
CA CYS A 110 14.32 -2.24 -9.82
C CYS A 110 15.02 -3.05 -8.72
N LYS A 111 16.28 -3.41 -8.95
CA LYS A 111 17.15 -3.95 -7.90
C LYS A 111 17.39 -2.90 -6.82
N HIS A 112 17.47 -3.33 -5.57
CA HIS A 112 17.74 -2.47 -4.42
C HIS A 112 18.94 -1.55 -4.65
N GLY A 113 18.76 -0.25 -4.39
CA GLY A 113 19.82 0.75 -4.46
C GLY A 113 20.28 1.09 -5.89
N SER A 114 19.63 0.55 -6.92
CA SER A 114 20.06 0.74 -8.32
C SER A 114 19.39 1.91 -9.03
N VAL A 115 18.41 2.57 -8.40
CA VAL A 115 17.71 3.69 -9.01
C VAL A 115 18.67 4.86 -9.18
N GLN A 116 18.78 5.34 -10.42
CA GLN A 116 19.64 6.48 -10.74
C GLN A 116 18.91 7.77 -10.39
N VAL A 117 19.50 8.52 -9.47
CA VAL A 117 19.04 9.86 -9.11
C VAL A 117 19.88 10.91 -9.82
N ASP A 118 19.23 11.85 -10.49
CA ASP A 118 19.92 12.91 -11.24
C ASP A 118 20.90 13.71 -10.36
N GLN A 119 22.06 14.06 -10.94
CA GLN A 119 23.08 14.83 -10.22
C GLN A 119 22.57 16.18 -9.70
N TRP A 120 21.65 16.81 -10.43
CA TRP A 120 21.03 18.05 -9.98
C TRP A 120 20.17 17.82 -8.73
N LEU A 121 19.36 16.77 -8.74
CA LEU A 121 18.52 16.40 -7.59
C LEU A 121 19.39 16.04 -6.38
N GLN A 122 20.46 15.28 -6.58
CA GLN A 122 21.44 14.99 -5.53
C GLN A 122 22.04 16.25 -4.89
N LYS A 123 22.38 17.27 -5.71
CA LYS A 123 22.88 18.56 -5.20
C LYS A 123 21.79 19.33 -4.45
N ALA A 124 20.55 19.33 -4.96
CA ALA A 124 19.42 19.99 -4.31
C ALA A 124 19.09 19.36 -2.95
N LEU A 125 19.01 18.03 -2.89
CA LEU A 125 18.78 17.27 -1.65
C LEU A 125 19.91 17.50 -0.65
N LYS A 126 21.18 17.55 -1.09
CA LYS A 126 22.31 17.88 -0.22
C LYS A 126 22.20 19.27 0.39
N LEU A 127 21.75 20.27 -0.39
CA LEU A 127 21.51 21.61 0.14
C LEU A 127 20.34 21.62 1.14
N GLN A 128 19.24 20.96 0.81
CA GLN A 128 18.08 20.83 1.71
C GLN A 128 18.48 20.18 3.04
N ARG A 129 19.22 19.07 3.02
CA ARG A 129 19.74 18.41 4.24
C ARG A 129 20.61 19.35 5.07
N LYS A 130 21.54 20.07 4.45
CA LYS A 130 22.38 21.06 5.14
C LYS A 130 21.57 22.16 5.84
N LEU A 131 20.43 22.56 5.28
CA LEU A 131 19.55 23.55 5.89
C LEU A 131 18.70 22.93 7.00
N ALA A 132 18.20 21.72 6.80
CA ALA A 132 17.41 20.99 7.79
C ALA A 132 18.23 20.66 9.05
N TYR A 133 19.47 20.20 8.88
CA TYR A 133 20.34 19.76 9.99
C TYR A 133 20.88 20.91 10.85
N ARG A 134 20.63 22.16 10.46
CA ARG A 134 20.90 23.35 11.29
C ARG A 134 19.76 23.67 12.25
N ARG A 135 18.65 22.93 12.16
CA ARG A 135 17.45 23.12 12.98
C ARG A 135 17.34 21.95 13.96
N ASN A 136 16.57 22.15 15.02
CA ASN A 136 16.18 21.05 15.90
C ASN A 136 15.15 20.13 15.21
N PHE A 137 14.96 18.92 15.74
CA PHE A 137 14.01 17.95 15.20
C PHE A 137 12.59 18.52 15.04
N CYS A 138 12.13 19.38 15.96
CA CYS A 138 10.79 19.97 15.90
C CYS A 138 10.57 20.97 14.75
N SER A 139 11.64 21.48 14.12
CA SER A 139 11.55 22.50 13.07
C SER A 139 12.33 22.16 11.80
N ALA A 140 13.01 21.01 11.76
CA ALA A 140 13.62 20.47 10.57
C ALA A 140 12.53 19.93 9.61
N THR A 141 12.71 20.15 8.31
CA THR A 141 11.86 19.56 7.28
C THR A 141 12.62 18.44 6.59
N LEU A 142 12.20 17.21 6.83
CA LEU A 142 12.81 16.00 6.32
C LEU A 142 11.80 15.27 5.44
N PRO A 143 12.18 14.83 4.22
CA PRO A 143 11.32 13.97 3.42
C PRO A 143 11.07 12.65 4.16
N GLY A 144 9.82 12.22 4.12
CA GLY A 144 9.35 10.97 4.72
C GLY A 144 8.50 10.17 3.75
N THR A 145 8.45 8.87 3.97
CA THR A 145 7.63 7.93 3.20
C THR A 145 6.74 7.13 4.15
N HIS A 146 5.52 6.85 3.70
CA HIS A 146 4.52 6.07 4.41
C HIS A 146 4.61 4.61 3.97
N ASN A 147 4.47 3.65 4.89
CA ASN A 147 4.58 2.21 4.60
C ASN A 147 5.85 1.87 3.80
N SER A 148 6.99 2.41 4.22
CA SER A 148 8.18 2.57 3.37
C SER A 148 8.74 1.25 2.84
N ALA A 149 8.59 0.17 3.61
CA ALA A 149 9.08 -1.15 3.26
C ALA A 149 8.08 -2.01 2.46
N ILE A 150 6.85 -1.54 2.25
CA ILE A 150 5.84 -2.20 1.41
C ILE A 150 6.06 -1.74 -0.04
N ASN A 151 7.10 -2.25 -0.68
CA ASN A 151 7.60 -1.72 -1.95
C ASN A 151 7.74 -2.76 -3.07
N LEU A 152 7.65 -2.33 -4.33
CA LEU A 152 7.78 -3.22 -5.50
C LEU A 152 9.10 -3.99 -5.52
N ALA A 153 10.21 -3.40 -5.06
CA ALA A 153 11.53 -4.02 -5.12
C ALA A 153 11.63 -5.28 -4.22
N ASP A 154 10.76 -5.37 -3.21
CA ASP A 154 10.60 -6.52 -2.31
C ASP A 154 9.44 -7.45 -2.68
N GLY A 155 8.86 -7.27 -3.87
CA GLY A 155 7.84 -8.19 -4.41
C GLY A 155 6.40 -7.81 -4.12
N TYR A 156 6.14 -6.81 -3.26
CA TYR A 156 4.78 -6.29 -3.07
C TYR A 156 4.21 -5.81 -4.40
N GLY A 157 2.95 -6.16 -4.71
CA GLY A 157 2.32 -5.84 -6.00
C GLY A 157 2.70 -6.74 -7.19
N VAL A 158 3.56 -7.75 -7.03
CA VAL A 158 3.91 -8.70 -8.12
C VAL A 158 2.68 -9.39 -8.70
N GLU A 159 1.72 -9.80 -7.88
CA GLU A 159 0.49 -10.45 -8.36
C GLU A 159 -0.62 -9.45 -8.79
N ASP A 160 -0.41 -8.12 -8.78
CA ASP A 160 -1.48 -7.14 -9.06
C ASP A 160 -2.14 -7.36 -10.43
N HIS A 161 -1.35 -7.73 -11.45
CA HIS A 161 -1.86 -8.07 -12.77
C HIS A 161 -2.72 -9.35 -12.78
N VAL A 162 -2.45 -10.29 -11.87
CA VAL A 162 -3.26 -11.50 -11.67
C VAL A 162 -4.60 -11.12 -11.05
N PHE A 163 -4.58 -10.27 -10.02
CA PHE A 163 -5.80 -9.73 -9.41
C PHE A 163 -6.65 -8.94 -10.42
N GLU A 164 -6.04 -8.06 -11.20
CA GLU A 164 -6.71 -7.38 -12.31
C GLU A 164 -7.36 -8.37 -13.28
N GLY A 165 -6.70 -9.49 -13.56
CA GLY A 165 -7.23 -10.57 -14.39
C GLY A 165 -8.52 -11.15 -13.83
N TYR A 166 -8.58 -11.47 -12.54
CA TYR A 166 -9.81 -11.96 -11.87
C TYR A 166 -10.89 -10.88 -11.81
N LEU A 167 -10.50 -9.65 -11.48
CA LEU A 167 -11.41 -8.53 -11.29
C LEU A 167 -12.19 -8.18 -12.56
N ARG A 168 -11.62 -8.42 -13.76
CA ARG A 168 -12.30 -8.19 -15.05
C ARG A 168 -13.63 -8.94 -15.23
N TYR A 169 -13.87 -10.01 -14.49
CA TYR A 169 -15.13 -10.74 -14.53
C TYR A 169 -16.25 -10.07 -13.72
N PHE A 170 -15.92 -9.04 -12.92
CA PHE A 170 -16.90 -8.29 -12.15
C PHE A 170 -17.35 -7.05 -12.91
N SER A 171 -18.67 -6.88 -13.02
CA SER A 171 -19.30 -5.81 -13.79
C SER A 171 -18.92 -4.39 -13.33
N TRP A 172 -18.48 -4.22 -12.08
CA TRP A 172 -18.03 -2.96 -11.51
C TRP A 172 -16.56 -2.64 -11.84
N PHE A 173 -15.72 -3.64 -12.14
CA PHE A 173 -14.32 -3.41 -12.49
C PHE A 173 -14.22 -3.05 -13.98
N LYS A 174 -14.01 -1.77 -14.25
CA LYS A 174 -14.01 -1.24 -15.62
C LYS A 174 -12.65 -1.42 -16.29
N LYS A 175 -12.68 -1.56 -17.61
CA LYS A 175 -11.47 -1.59 -18.44
C LYS A 175 -10.60 -0.35 -18.15
N GLY A 176 -9.33 -0.59 -17.81
CA GLY A 176 -8.36 0.47 -17.49
C GLY A 176 -8.20 0.74 -15.99
N MET A 177 -9.04 0.14 -15.12
CA MET A 177 -8.75 0.12 -13.68
C MET A 177 -7.49 -0.70 -13.39
N LYS A 178 -6.71 -0.22 -12.43
CA LYS A 178 -5.44 -0.81 -12.01
C LYS A 178 -5.47 -1.12 -10.53
N VAL A 179 -4.86 -2.25 -10.18
CA VAL A 179 -4.64 -2.64 -8.80
C VAL A 179 -3.22 -2.21 -8.44
N HIS A 180 -3.09 -1.58 -7.28
CA HIS A 180 -1.81 -1.18 -6.70
C HIS A 180 -1.87 -1.56 -5.22
N THR A 181 -1.10 -2.58 -4.85
CA THR A 181 -1.05 -3.07 -3.47
C THR A 181 0.30 -2.88 -2.81
N ASN A 182 1.28 -2.36 -3.56
CA ASN A 182 2.49 -1.76 -3.01
C ASN A 182 2.22 -0.29 -2.63
N ASP A 183 2.84 0.18 -1.55
CA ASP A 183 2.79 1.59 -1.15
C ASP A 183 3.93 2.41 -1.77
N GLN A 184 5.08 1.76 -1.98
CA GLN A 184 6.27 2.39 -2.55
C GLN A 184 6.75 1.67 -3.82
N LEU A 185 7.39 2.39 -4.73
CA LEU A 185 7.94 1.82 -5.97
C LEU A 185 9.37 1.30 -5.80
N PHE A 186 10.11 1.83 -4.83
CA PHE A 186 11.56 1.64 -4.73
C PHE A 186 11.95 1.06 -3.38
N SER A 187 13.11 0.40 -3.31
CA SER A 187 13.61 -0.17 -2.04
C SER A 187 13.89 0.93 -1.01
N LEU A 188 14.08 0.56 0.26
CA LEU A 188 14.42 1.53 1.30
C LEU A 188 15.72 2.29 0.94
N THR A 189 16.74 1.59 0.46
CA THR A 189 18.01 2.18 0.01
C THR A 189 17.80 3.24 -1.07
N ASP A 190 16.95 2.95 -2.07
CA ASP A 190 16.63 3.90 -3.12
C ASP A 190 15.88 5.13 -2.58
N GLN A 191 14.92 4.92 -1.67
CA GLN A 191 14.23 6.01 -0.95
C GLN A 191 15.22 6.90 -0.18
N LEU A 192 16.21 6.30 0.50
CA LEU A 192 17.27 7.03 1.21
C LEU A 192 18.18 7.82 0.26
N HIS A 193 18.49 7.30 -0.93
CA HIS A 193 19.20 8.03 -1.98
C HIS A 193 18.40 9.21 -2.55
N MET A 194 17.07 9.13 -2.53
CA MET A 194 16.16 10.23 -2.87
C MET A 194 15.97 11.23 -1.71
N GLY A 195 16.69 11.06 -0.59
CA GLY A 195 16.75 12.02 0.50
C GLY A 195 15.73 11.81 1.61
N VAL A 196 15.00 10.69 1.58
CA VAL A 196 14.12 10.29 2.67
C VAL A 196 14.92 10.05 3.95
N ARG A 197 14.44 10.59 5.07
CA ARG A 197 15.04 10.40 6.41
C ARG A 197 14.02 10.02 7.47
N PHE A 198 12.73 10.06 7.14
CA PHE A 198 11.65 9.53 7.95
C PHE A 198 11.09 8.28 7.26
N ILE A 199 11.26 7.13 7.90
CA ILE A 199 10.91 5.81 7.37
C ILE A 199 9.84 5.21 8.28
N GLU A 200 8.71 4.83 7.70
CA GLU A 200 7.65 4.09 8.37
C GLU A 200 7.74 2.60 8.05
N LEU A 201 7.70 1.75 9.07
CA LEU A 201 7.72 0.30 8.97
C LEU A 201 6.48 -0.28 9.66
N ASP A 202 5.54 -0.82 8.89
CA ASP A 202 4.35 -1.53 9.39
C ASP A 202 4.76 -2.92 9.85
N VAL A 203 4.90 -3.12 11.16
CA VAL A 203 5.39 -4.38 11.73
C VAL A 203 4.23 -5.19 12.29
N HIS A 204 4.19 -6.46 11.91
CA HIS A 204 3.26 -7.42 12.48
C HIS A 204 3.94 -8.74 12.83
N TRP A 205 3.24 -9.56 13.62
CA TRP A 205 3.69 -10.87 14.03
C TRP A 205 2.99 -11.96 13.22
N PHE A 206 3.77 -12.77 12.52
CA PHE A 206 3.27 -13.87 11.70
C PHE A 206 4.24 -15.06 11.73
N ASP A 207 3.67 -16.27 11.84
CA ASP A 207 4.39 -17.55 11.75
C ASP A 207 5.70 -17.63 12.59
N GLY A 208 5.64 -17.12 13.81
CA GLY A 208 6.79 -17.16 14.72
C GLY A 208 7.79 -16.03 14.53
N ASP A 209 7.55 -15.09 13.62
CA ASP A 209 8.45 -13.97 13.37
C ASP A 209 7.80 -12.61 13.07
N LEU A 210 8.60 -11.55 13.08
CA LEU A 210 8.19 -10.19 12.72
C LEU A 210 8.38 -9.94 11.23
N HIS A 211 7.33 -9.45 10.59
CA HIS A 211 7.28 -9.20 9.15
C HIS A 211 6.76 -7.79 8.88
N ILE A 212 6.99 -7.32 7.65
CA ILE A 212 6.50 -6.05 7.12
C ILE A 212 5.21 -6.32 6.34
N ALA A 213 4.11 -5.69 6.72
CA ALA A 213 2.92 -5.56 5.88
C ALA A 213 1.89 -4.66 6.55
N HIS A 214 1.02 -4.09 5.71
CA HIS A 214 -0.13 -3.37 6.18
C HIS A 214 -1.19 -4.36 6.62
N CYS A 215 -1.24 -4.61 7.92
CA CYS A 215 -2.15 -5.58 8.53
C CYS A 215 -3.12 -4.88 9.48
N GLY A 216 -4.41 -5.24 9.40
CA GLY A 216 -5.45 -4.73 10.30
C GLY A 216 -6.26 -3.55 9.73
N GLY A 217 -7.29 -3.14 10.48
CA GLY A 217 -8.04 -1.89 10.24
C GLY A 217 -9.30 -1.96 9.38
N PHE A 218 -9.56 -3.03 8.62
CA PHE A 218 -10.75 -3.13 7.75
C PHE A 218 -11.74 -4.20 8.22
N LYS A 219 -12.93 -3.79 8.69
CA LYS A 219 -14.06 -4.69 8.99
C LYS A 219 -15.24 -4.33 8.11
N SER A 220 -15.50 -5.08 7.04
CA SER A 220 -16.63 -4.83 6.15
C SER A 220 -17.23 -6.11 5.60
N LYS A 221 -18.41 -6.51 6.11
CA LYS A 221 -19.17 -7.69 5.66
C LYS A 221 -19.45 -7.75 4.14
N LEU A 222 -19.40 -6.60 3.46
CA LEU A 222 -19.56 -6.51 2.01
C LEU A 222 -18.32 -7.05 1.27
N LEU A 223 -17.13 -6.82 1.82
CA LEU A 223 -15.85 -7.26 1.26
C LEU A 223 -15.71 -8.78 1.42
N ASP A 224 -16.19 -9.34 2.53
CA ASP A 224 -16.23 -10.78 2.85
C ASP A 224 -17.00 -11.56 1.77
N GLY A 225 -18.17 -11.08 1.38
CA GLY A 225 -18.97 -11.71 0.33
C GLY A 225 -18.33 -11.59 -1.06
N MET A 226 -17.59 -10.52 -1.34
CA MET A 226 -16.84 -10.39 -2.59
C MET A 226 -15.67 -11.38 -2.64
N ILE A 227 -14.97 -11.55 -1.52
CA ILE A 227 -13.84 -12.47 -1.32
C ILE A 227 -14.22 -13.92 -1.58
N GLU A 228 -15.36 -14.38 -1.06
CA GLU A 228 -15.86 -15.73 -1.33
C GLU A 228 -16.08 -15.96 -2.83
N VAL A 229 -16.66 -14.98 -3.54
CA VAL A 229 -16.85 -15.06 -5.00
C VAL A 229 -15.52 -15.08 -5.75
N PHE A 230 -14.52 -14.29 -5.32
CA PHE A 230 -13.17 -14.35 -5.91
C PHE A 230 -12.54 -15.74 -5.76
N ASN A 231 -12.62 -16.34 -4.58
CA ASN A 231 -12.05 -17.65 -4.30
C ASN A 231 -12.69 -18.75 -5.16
N GLU A 232 -14.00 -18.69 -5.40
CA GLU A 232 -14.70 -19.65 -6.28
C GLU A 232 -14.31 -19.48 -7.75
N ILE A 233 -14.19 -18.25 -8.25
CA ILE A 233 -13.72 -17.98 -9.63
C ILE A 233 -12.27 -18.46 -9.82
N ALA A 234 -11.40 -18.23 -8.84
CA ALA A 234 -10.02 -18.70 -8.88
C ALA A 234 -9.93 -20.23 -8.96
N LYS A 235 -10.68 -20.94 -8.11
CA LYS A 235 -10.77 -22.41 -8.14
C LYS A 235 -11.25 -22.90 -9.50
N LEU A 236 -12.27 -22.26 -10.07
CA LEU A 236 -12.79 -22.59 -11.40
C LEU A 236 -11.75 -22.38 -12.52
N MET A 237 -10.84 -21.43 -12.38
CA MET A 237 -9.74 -21.19 -13.33
C MET A 237 -8.47 -22.01 -13.05
N GLY A 238 -8.52 -22.92 -12.07
CA GLY A 238 -7.40 -23.80 -11.70
C GLY A 238 -6.30 -23.10 -10.92
N THR A 239 -6.64 -22.01 -10.22
CA THR A 239 -5.77 -21.25 -9.32
C THR A 239 -6.37 -21.19 -7.92
N GLY A 240 -5.59 -20.72 -6.93
CA GLY A 240 -6.07 -20.46 -5.58
C GLY A 240 -5.81 -19.01 -5.21
N ILE A 241 -6.85 -18.29 -4.80
CA ILE A 241 -6.74 -17.00 -4.14
C ILE A 241 -6.93 -17.30 -2.64
N GLU A 242 -5.99 -16.87 -1.79
CA GLU A 242 -6.19 -16.90 -0.35
C GLU A 242 -6.74 -15.53 0.01
N TRP A 243 -8.08 -15.36 0.12
CA TRP A 243 -8.77 -14.18 0.71
C TRP A 243 -9.78 -14.58 1.82
N ASP A 244 -9.85 -13.86 2.96
CA ASP A 244 -10.85 -13.93 4.06
C ASP A 244 -10.87 -12.61 4.90
N SER A 245 -11.95 -12.34 5.64
CA SER A 245 -12.29 -11.03 6.21
C SER A 245 -11.88 -10.74 7.65
N GLU A 246 -11.58 -11.76 8.44
CA GLU A 246 -11.19 -11.56 9.84
C GLU A 246 -9.68 -11.31 10.02
N THR A 247 -8.91 -11.28 8.92
CA THR A 247 -7.43 -11.18 8.87
C THR A 247 -6.91 -10.39 7.65
N ILE A 248 -7.74 -9.49 7.12
CA ILE A 248 -7.45 -8.62 5.98
C ILE A 248 -6.19 -7.78 6.24
N GLY A 249 -5.18 -8.02 5.40
CA GLY A 249 -3.87 -7.36 5.43
C GLY A 249 -2.72 -8.33 5.70
N CYS A 250 -3.02 -9.45 6.36
CA CYS A 250 -2.01 -10.38 6.86
C CYS A 250 -2.26 -11.85 6.56
N LYS A 251 -3.48 -12.35 6.38
CA LYS A 251 -3.77 -13.69 5.79
C LYS A 251 -5.27 -13.80 5.49
N PRO A 252 -5.74 -13.18 4.41
CA PRO A 252 -4.95 -12.84 3.26
C PRO A 252 -4.22 -11.53 3.38
N SER A 253 -3.04 -11.50 2.79
CA SER A 253 -2.31 -10.26 2.61
C SER A 253 -3.09 -9.35 1.65
N LEU A 254 -3.28 -8.09 2.03
CA LEU A 254 -3.78 -7.07 1.10
C LEU A 254 -2.70 -6.57 0.15
N SER A 255 -1.46 -6.99 0.34
CA SER A 255 -0.29 -6.51 -0.41
C SER A 255 0.04 -7.36 -1.64
N SER A 256 -0.95 -8.14 -2.14
CA SER A 256 -0.85 -9.04 -3.30
C SER A 256 0.27 -10.09 -3.25
N ILE A 257 0.84 -10.37 -2.08
CA ILE A 257 1.80 -11.47 -1.87
C ILE A 257 1.38 -12.30 -0.66
N PRO A 258 1.56 -13.63 -0.66
CA PRO A 258 1.27 -14.45 0.51
C PRO A 258 1.99 -13.96 1.78
N SER A 259 1.38 -14.16 2.94
CA SER A 259 1.93 -13.65 4.21
C SER A 259 3.28 -14.23 4.58
N ASN A 260 3.53 -15.47 4.18
CA ASN A 260 4.82 -16.15 4.34
C ASN A 260 5.88 -15.70 3.31
N GLU A 261 5.54 -14.76 2.43
CA GLU A 261 6.42 -14.09 1.48
C GLU A 261 6.60 -12.61 1.79
N GLN A 262 5.81 -12.07 2.73
CA GLN A 262 6.03 -10.74 3.25
C GLN A 262 7.45 -10.60 3.79
N ARG A 263 8.05 -9.43 3.58
CA ARG A 263 9.45 -9.18 3.93
C ARG A 263 9.65 -9.36 5.43
N PRO A 264 10.61 -10.19 5.89
CA PRO A 264 10.97 -10.26 7.29
C PRO A 264 11.50 -8.90 7.78
N LEU A 265 11.12 -8.47 8.98
CA LEU A 265 11.57 -7.18 9.53
C LEU A 265 13.10 -7.08 9.58
N LYS A 266 13.79 -8.18 9.91
CA LYS A 266 15.26 -8.24 9.92
C LYS A 266 15.89 -7.81 8.60
N GLU A 267 15.28 -8.16 7.49
CA GLU A 267 15.78 -7.80 6.17
C GLU A 267 15.63 -6.29 5.92
N ALA A 268 14.55 -5.67 6.41
CA ALA A 268 14.36 -4.21 6.37
C ALA A 268 15.38 -3.49 7.26
N LEU A 269 15.54 -3.95 8.51
CA LEU A 269 16.52 -3.37 9.43
C LEU A 269 17.95 -3.51 8.92
N ARG A 270 18.30 -4.65 8.31
CA ARG A 270 19.62 -4.86 7.70
C ARG A 270 19.88 -3.90 6.53
N GLU A 271 18.88 -3.65 5.69
CA GLU A 271 19.01 -2.68 4.59
C GLU A 271 19.27 -1.27 5.14
N LEU A 272 18.48 -0.85 6.14
CA LEU A 272 18.65 0.45 6.79
C LEU A 272 20.01 0.58 7.49
N SER A 273 20.44 -0.43 8.25
CA SER A 273 21.72 -0.39 8.97
C SER A 273 22.91 -0.41 8.03
N THR A 274 22.86 -1.24 6.98
CA THR A 274 23.90 -1.27 5.94
C THR A 274 24.09 0.10 5.30
N TRP A 275 22.99 0.80 5.02
CA TRP A 275 23.07 2.17 4.51
C TRP A 275 23.61 3.13 5.57
N LEU A 276 23.05 3.14 6.78
CA LEU A 276 23.45 4.09 7.82
C LEU A 276 24.93 3.96 8.22
N HIS A 277 25.46 2.74 8.27
CA HIS A 277 26.84 2.44 8.66
C HIS A 277 27.86 2.59 7.53
N ALA A 278 27.42 2.92 6.30
CA ALA A 278 28.35 3.16 5.20
C ALA A 278 29.25 4.39 5.49
N PRO A 279 30.56 4.34 5.17
CA PRO A 279 31.49 5.44 5.48
C PRO A 279 31.07 6.82 4.94
N GLU A 280 30.41 6.85 3.79
CA GLU A 280 29.84 8.04 3.15
C GLU A 280 28.61 8.62 3.87
N HIS A 281 28.03 7.88 4.83
CA HIS A 281 26.80 8.22 5.55
C HIS A 281 27.05 8.47 7.05
N LYS A 282 28.31 8.59 7.47
CA LYS A 282 28.70 8.86 8.87
C LYS A 282 28.08 10.09 9.56
N ASP A 283 27.61 11.06 8.76
CA ASP A 283 27.01 12.31 9.24
C ASP A 283 25.48 12.32 8.99
N GLU A 284 24.90 11.18 8.63
CA GLU A 284 23.48 10.99 8.37
C GLU A 284 22.80 10.34 9.59
N PHE A 285 21.47 10.45 9.67
CA PHE A 285 20.65 9.82 10.69
C PHE A 285 19.33 9.36 10.06
N LEU A 286 18.60 8.47 10.73
CA LEU A 286 17.26 8.05 10.33
C LEU A 286 16.28 8.26 11.48
N MET A 287 15.08 8.72 11.15
CA MET A 287 13.92 8.61 12.02
C MET A 287 13.09 7.44 11.52
N VAL A 288 13.05 6.36 12.30
CA VAL A 288 12.28 5.16 11.96
C VAL A 288 11.05 5.12 12.86
N PHE A 289 9.89 5.20 12.24
CA PHE A 289 8.59 5.02 12.89
C PHE A 289 8.15 3.57 12.68
N PHE A 290 7.96 2.86 13.78
CA PHE A 290 7.39 1.52 13.77
C PHE A 290 5.88 1.66 13.96
N ASP A 291 5.12 1.47 12.88
CA ASP A 291 3.67 1.37 12.97
C ASP A 291 3.33 -0.05 13.44
N ASP A 292 3.51 -0.25 14.74
CA ASP A 292 3.25 -1.51 15.41
C ASP A 292 1.77 -1.59 15.75
N GLU A 293 1.11 -2.66 15.33
CA GLU A 293 -0.22 -2.95 15.87
C GLU A 293 -0.14 -3.11 17.40
N THR A 294 -1.16 -2.61 18.11
CA THR A 294 -1.35 -2.87 19.56
C THR A 294 -1.27 -4.37 19.94
N ASN A 295 -1.41 -5.25 18.95
CA ASN A 295 -1.22 -6.68 19.04
C ASN A 295 0.20 -7.10 19.45
N LEU A 296 1.27 -6.41 19.03
CA LEU A 296 2.64 -6.76 19.45
C LEU A 296 2.81 -6.64 20.97
N MET A 297 2.24 -5.59 21.57
CA MET A 297 2.18 -5.43 23.02
C MET A 297 1.34 -6.54 23.67
N ARG A 298 0.12 -6.79 23.16
CA ARG A 298 -0.79 -7.82 23.68
C ARG A 298 -0.17 -9.22 23.63
N TRP A 299 0.58 -9.54 22.58
CA TRP A 299 1.22 -10.83 22.37
C TRP A 299 2.63 -10.92 22.95
N LYS A 300 3.07 -9.89 23.68
CA LYS A 300 4.38 -9.81 24.34
C LYS A 300 5.55 -10.00 23.34
N LYS A 301 5.45 -9.38 22.16
CA LYS A 301 6.45 -9.44 21.09
C LYS A 301 7.35 -8.22 20.98
N VAL A 302 7.06 -7.16 21.73
CA VAL A 302 7.91 -5.95 21.76
C VAL A 302 9.35 -6.25 22.17
N GLY A 303 9.59 -7.18 23.10
CA GLY A 303 10.96 -7.59 23.43
C GLY A 303 11.73 -8.10 22.21
N LYS A 304 11.09 -8.88 21.35
CA LYS A 304 11.71 -9.40 20.12
C LYS A 304 11.99 -8.29 19.10
N LEU A 305 11.10 -7.31 18.99
CA LEU A 305 11.34 -6.11 18.16
C LEU A 305 12.60 -5.38 18.65
N LEU A 306 12.69 -5.13 19.96
CA LEU A 306 13.85 -4.48 20.57
C LEU A 306 15.14 -5.30 20.37
N ASP A 307 15.08 -6.63 20.50
CA ASP A 307 16.21 -7.52 20.22
C ASP A 307 16.70 -7.36 18.77
N TYR A 308 15.76 -7.24 17.81
CA TYR A 308 16.11 -7.03 16.40
C TYR A 308 16.75 -5.66 16.18
N LEU A 309 16.24 -4.60 16.81
CA LEU A 309 16.86 -3.29 16.73
C LEU A 309 18.30 -3.32 17.25
N LYS A 310 18.54 -3.97 18.40
CA LYS A 310 19.87 -4.11 18.99
C LYS A 310 20.82 -5.00 18.18
N GLU A 311 20.29 -5.89 17.35
CA GLU A 311 21.09 -6.72 16.42
C GLU A 311 21.67 -5.88 15.27
N TYR A 312 20.93 -4.87 14.79
CA TYR A 312 21.32 -4.08 13.61
C TYR A 312 21.82 -2.67 13.94
N PHE A 313 21.49 -2.13 15.12
CA PHE A 313 21.87 -0.80 15.56
C PHE A 313 22.44 -0.89 16.99
N PRO A 314 23.71 -0.50 17.20
CA PRO A 314 24.30 -0.35 18.52
C PRO A 314 23.44 0.57 19.41
N GLU A 315 23.37 0.27 20.71
CA GLU A 315 22.50 1.00 21.64
C GLU A 315 22.93 2.48 21.78
N GLU A 316 24.21 2.77 21.58
CA GLU A 316 24.77 4.13 21.54
C GLU A 316 24.36 4.97 20.31
N GLU A 317 23.84 4.34 19.26
CA GLU A 317 23.34 5.02 18.07
C GLU A 317 21.83 5.31 18.15
N ILE A 318 21.14 4.70 19.12
CA ILE A 318 19.70 4.84 19.31
C ILE A 318 19.43 5.97 20.30
N LEU A 319 18.87 7.07 19.80
CA LEU A 319 18.45 8.19 20.64
C LEU A 319 17.23 7.80 21.48
N GLN A 320 17.41 7.69 22.79
CA GLN A 320 16.40 7.32 23.74
C GLN A 320 15.62 8.55 24.26
N PRO A 321 14.35 8.40 24.65
CA PRO A 321 13.56 9.52 25.18
C PRO A 321 14.21 10.22 26.39
N ILE A 322 14.96 9.50 27.22
CA ILE A 322 15.65 10.08 28.39
C ILE A 322 16.80 11.03 28.00
N GLU A 323 17.35 10.88 26.80
CA GLU A 323 18.44 11.70 26.27
C GLU A 323 17.93 13.00 25.63
N LEU A 324 16.61 13.10 25.42
CA LEU A 324 15.91 14.28 24.91
C LEU A 324 15.40 15.21 26.04
N ALA A 325 15.57 14.80 27.30
CA ALA A 325 14.99 15.46 28.48
C ALA A 325 15.85 16.58 29.09
#